data_AF-A0AAP9Y5Z4-F1
#
_entry.id   AF-A0AAP9Y5Z4-F1
#
_cell.length_a   1.000
_cell.length_b   1.000
_cell.length_c   1.000
_cell.angle_alpha   90.00
_cell.angle_beta   90.00
_cell.angle_gamma   90.00
#
_symmetry.space_group_name_H-M   'P 1'
#
loop_
_entity.id
_entity.type
_entity.pdbx_description
1 polymer ?
#
loop_
_entity_poly.entity_id
_entity_poly.type
_entity_poly.pdbx_seq_one_letter_code
_entity_poly.pdbx_strand_id
1 'polypeptide(L)'
;MDAVFQSTSQALHVSFLVMAQPVREKNTFRLALIQIMEMQPTLTARQRIWLNQLIGDVVESTVNFAGLGMDDVRAQCAVVVSAVRTKLPDIERWAVLARYGQLGDERTPEGTKRFFFLRERAEAIRSLSGWLAPSFDGISTLALDCMLARRYANHARVEISFRDLAKSFGANHMTYKRAFDKIEARIREVENRAAGILTPYFEATGLIGQQQSHA
;
A
#
# COMPACT_ATOMS: atom_id res chain seq x y z
N MET A 1 -13.03 11.71 22.26
CA MET A 1 -11.66 11.54 21.76
C MET A 1 -11.76 11.51 20.26
N ASP A 2 -11.05 12.38 19.58
CA ASP A 2 -10.99 12.35 18.13
C ASP A 2 -10.11 11.18 17.69
N ALA A 3 -10.58 10.42 16.71
CA ALA A 3 -9.83 9.28 16.20
C ALA A 3 -8.57 9.73 15.47
N VAL A 4 -7.50 8.93 15.60
CA VAL A 4 -6.22 9.21 14.96
C VAL A 4 -6.36 9.19 13.44
N PHE A 5 -7.03 8.17 12.89
CA PHE A 5 -7.27 7.99 11.46
C PHE A 5 -8.77 7.96 11.13
N GLN A 6 -9.16 8.33 9.91
CA GLN A 6 -10.54 8.26 9.45
C GLN A 6 -10.96 6.88 8.93
N SER A 7 -10.01 6.03 8.53
CA SER A 7 -10.32 4.70 7.99
C SER A 7 -9.14 3.74 8.10
N THR A 8 -9.44 2.44 8.07
CA THR A 8 -8.44 1.35 8.05
C THR A 8 -7.44 1.49 6.90
N SER A 9 -7.92 1.83 5.70
CA SER A 9 -7.05 2.04 4.53
C SER A 9 -6.06 3.20 4.73
N GLN A 10 -6.51 4.28 5.38
CA GLN A 10 -5.65 5.41 5.72
C GLN A 10 -4.65 5.04 6.82
N ALA A 11 -5.11 4.35 7.87
CA ALA A 11 -4.26 3.87 8.95
C ALA A 11 -3.14 2.98 8.42
N LEU A 12 -3.47 2.00 7.56
CA LEU A 12 -2.48 1.12 6.91
C LEU A 12 -1.49 1.92 6.07
N HIS A 13 -1.98 2.80 5.20
CA HIS A 13 -1.12 3.57 4.31
C HIS A 13 -0.12 4.44 5.08
N VAL A 14 -0.61 5.23 6.04
CA VAL A 14 0.24 6.13 6.85
C VAL A 14 1.21 5.32 7.71
N SER A 15 0.75 4.25 8.33
CA SER A 15 1.58 3.47 9.25
C SER A 15 2.76 2.80 8.55
N PHE A 16 2.55 2.18 7.40
CA PHE A 16 3.65 1.58 6.64
C PHE A 16 4.64 2.62 6.12
N LEU A 17 4.18 3.83 5.76
CA LEU A 17 5.05 4.94 5.35
C LEU A 17 5.89 5.49 6.51
N VAL A 18 5.27 5.76 7.66
CA VAL A 18 5.96 6.24 8.88
C VAL A 18 7.03 5.24 9.30
N MET A 19 6.68 3.95 9.30
CA MET A 19 7.58 2.88 9.69
C MET A 19 8.71 2.63 8.68
N ALA A 20 8.59 3.12 7.44
CA ALA A 20 9.65 3.11 6.44
C ALA A 20 10.70 4.21 6.64
N GLN A 21 10.36 5.28 7.38
CA GLN A 21 11.29 6.36 7.63
C GLN A 21 12.24 6.04 8.80
N PRO A 22 13.53 6.44 8.71
CA PRO A 22 14.44 6.38 9.84
C PRO A 22 13.91 7.25 10.99
N VAL A 23 14.18 6.84 12.22
CA VAL A 23 13.72 7.52 13.45
C VAL A 23 14.51 8.83 13.65
N ARG A 24 14.23 9.92 12.91
CA ARG A 24 14.93 11.23 13.10
C ARG A 24 14.10 12.50 12.82
N GLU A 25 14.24 13.43 13.77
CA GLU A 25 13.83 14.85 13.99
C GLU A 25 12.72 15.56 13.18
N LYS A 26 12.01 16.45 13.93
CA LYS A 26 10.72 17.13 13.72
C LYS A 26 10.41 17.70 12.33
N ASN A 27 11.40 18.05 11.52
CA ASN A 27 11.18 18.73 10.23
C ASN A 27 11.14 17.77 9.02
N THR A 28 11.72 16.58 9.17
CA THR A 28 11.90 15.65 8.05
C THR A 28 10.63 14.88 7.71
N PHE A 29 9.75 14.64 8.69
CA PHE A 29 8.49 13.93 8.49
C PHE A 29 7.49 14.72 7.64
N ARG A 30 7.39 16.04 7.89
CA ARG A 30 6.57 16.95 7.07
C ARG A 30 7.08 17.03 5.64
N LEU A 31 8.40 17.15 5.46
CA LEU A 31 9.04 17.14 4.14
C LEU A 31 8.88 15.79 3.42
N ALA A 32 8.93 14.68 4.15
CA ALA A 32 8.69 13.35 3.60
C ALA A 32 7.25 13.21 3.09
N LEU A 33 6.25 13.66 3.87
CA LEU A 33 4.85 13.66 3.44
C LEU A 33 4.63 14.54 2.19
N ILE A 34 5.28 15.71 2.10
CA ILE A 34 5.24 16.57 0.92
C ILE A 34 5.88 15.88 -0.30
N GLN A 35 7.09 15.33 -0.15
CA GLN A 35 7.79 14.61 -1.24
C GLN A 35 7.03 13.36 -1.74
N ILE A 36 6.33 12.66 -0.85
CA ILE A 36 5.53 11.47 -1.17
C ILE A 36 4.36 11.83 -2.12
N MET A 37 3.78 13.02 -1.96
CA MET A 37 2.67 13.50 -2.79
C MET A 37 3.12 14.05 -4.13
N GLU A 38 4.26 14.74 -4.17
CA GLU A 38 4.86 15.24 -5.43
C GLU A 38 5.31 14.11 -6.36
N MET A 39 5.52 12.90 -5.83
CA MET A 39 5.88 11.72 -6.62
C MET A 39 4.69 11.00 -7.30
N GLN A 40 3.44 11.46 -7.12
CA GLN A 40 2.30 10.95 -7.88
C GLN A 40 2.07 11.76 -9.18
N PRO A 41 1.97 11.11 -10.35
CA PRO A 41 1.77 11.80 -11.63
C PRO A 41 0.40 12.50 -11.75
N THR A 42 -0.61 12.03 -11.01
CA THR A 42 -1.90 12.71 -10.86
C THR A 42 -2.39 12.54 -9.42
N LEU A 43 -2.64 13.65 -8.74
CA LEU A 43 -3.27 13.68 -7.43
C LEU A 43 -4.79 13.74 -7.61
N THR A 44 -5.53 12.85 -6.95
CA THR A 44 -6.99 12.99 -6.86
C THR A 44 -7.35 14.32 -6.15
N ALA A 45 -8.55 14.86 -6.37
CA ALA A 45 -8.97 16.12 -5.73
C ALA A 45 -8.77 16.11 -4.20
N ARG A 46 -9.06 14.96 -3.58
CA ARG A 46 -8.89 14.73 -2.13
C ARG A 46 -7.43 14.71 -1.69
N GLN A 47 -6.53 14.19 -2.52
CA GLN A 47 -5.08 14.22 -2.28
C GLN A 47 -4.52 15.63 -2.51
N ARG A 48 -4.99 16.36 -3.52
CA ARG A 48 -4.54 17.75 -3.74
C ARG A 48 -4.93 18.68 -2.58
N ILE A 49 -6.10 18.46 -1.99
CA ILE A 49 -6.53 19.12 -0.75
C ILE A 49 -5.58 18.75 0.42
N TRP A 50 -5.25 17.47 0.58
CA TRP A 50 -4.29 16.99 1.60
C TRP A 50 -2.86 17.54 1.42
N LEU A 51 -2.40 17.76 0.19
CA LEU A 51 -1.10 18.41 -0.09
C LEU A 51 -1.08 19.86 0.39
N ASN A 52 -2.14 20.61 0.09
CA ASN A 52 -2.27 21.99 0.52
C ASN A 52 -2.34 22.10 2.06
N GLN A 53 -2.94 21.10 2.72
CA GLN A 53 -2.98 20.98 4.19
C GLN A 53 -1.58 20.78 4.81
N LEU A 54 -0.70 20.00 4.15
CA LEU A 54 0.69 19.80 4.61
C LEU A 54 1.58 21.04 4.40
N ILE A 55 1.26 21.85 3.39
CA ILE A 55 2.00 23.09 3.05
C ILE A 55 1.64 24.24 4.01
N GLY A 56 0.43 24.27 4.59
CA GLY A 56 0.13 25.16 5.71
C GLY A 56 -1.31 25.70 5.84
N ASP A 57 -2.28 25.22 5.07
CA ASP A 57 -3.69 25.61 5.29
C ASP A 57 -4.38 24.64 6.27
N VAL A 58 -4.56 25.11 7.50
CA VAL A 58 -4.94 24.33 8.70
C VAL A 58 -6.45 23.97 8.77
N VAL A 59 -7.26 24.22 7.76
CA VAL A 59 -8.71 24.30 7.99
C VAL A 59 -9.41 22.93 8.08
N GLU A 60 -8.93 21.83 7.48
CA GLU A 60 -9.68 20.54 7.49
C GLU A 60 -8.80 19.25 7.42
N SER A 61 -7.99 18.97 8.45
CA SER A 61 -7.21 17.71 8.50
C SER A 61 -8.12 16.47 8.64
N THR A 62 -7.80 15.41 7.89
CA THR A 62 -8.46 14.09 7.99
C THR A 62 -7.79 13.12 8.97
N VAL A 63 -6.71 13.54 9.62
CA VAL A 63 -5.95 12.75 10.60
C VAL A 63 -5.71 13.64 11.79
N ASN A 64 -6.16 13.23 12.98
CA ASN A 64 -6.00 14.05 14.17
C ASN A 64 -4.75 13.61 14.96
N PHE A 65 -3.64 14.29 14.70
CA PHE A 65 -2.42 14.17 15.51
C PHE A 65 -2.29 15.29 16.55
N ALA A 66 -3.33 16.11 16.77
CA ALA A 66 -3.27 17.20 17.73
C ALA A 66 -3.03 16.64 19.14
N GLY A 67 -1.97 17.12 19.79
CA GLY A 67 -1.58 16.70 21.14
C GLY A 67 -0.71 15.44 21.22
N LEU A 68 -0.35 14.80 20.09
CA LEU A 68 0.56 13.65 20.08
C LEU A 68 2.01 14.06 19.77
N GLY A 69 2.96 13.52 20.54
CA GLY A 69 4.37 13.56 20.20
C GLY A 69 4.70 12.68 18.99
N MET A 70 5.84 12.91 18.35
CA MET A 70 6.28 12.08 17.21
C MET A 70 6.45 10.61 17.58
N ASP A 71 6.91 10.35 18.82
CA ASP A 71 7.06 9.00 19.33
C ASP A 71 5.69 8.33 19.52
N ASP A 72 4.67 9.08 19.94
CA ASP A 72 3.30 8.59 20.07
C ASP A 72 2.71 8.22 18.69
N VAL A 73 2.88 9.09 17.69
CA VAL A 73 2.43 8.80 16.31
C VAL A 73 3.10 7.55 15.77
N ARG A 74 4.42 7.41 15.98
CA ARG A 74 5.17 6.23 15.56
C ARG A 74 4.73 4.98 16.32
N ALA A 75 4.45 5.09 17.62
CA ALA A 75 3.91 4.00 18.42
C ALA A 75 2.54 3.54 17.91
N GLN A 76 1.63 4.46 17.58
CA GLN A 76 0.33 4.12 16.98
C GLN A 76 0.49 3.45 15.61
N CYS A 77 1.43 3.93 14.79
CA CYS A 77 1.75 3.29 13.51
C CYS A 77 2.33 1.88 13.69
N ALA A 78 3.15 1.66 14.72
CA ALA A 78 3.67 0.34 15.05
C ALA A 78 2.57 -0.63 15.50
N VAL A 79 1.56 -0.15 16.25
CA VAL A 79 0.37 -0.94 16.61
C VAL A 79 -0.38 -1.40 15.37
N VAL A 80 -0.59 -0.52 14.39
CA VAL A 80 -1.24 -0.87 13.12
C VAL A 80 -0.45 -1.96 12.37
N VAL A 81 0.87 -1.79 12.21
CA VAL A 81 1.72 -2.79 11.52
C VAL A 81 1.75 -4.13 12.28
N SER A 82 1.75 -4.09 13.61
CA SER A 82 1.67 -5.30 14.44
C SER A 82 0.33 -6.02 14.29
N ALA A 83 -0.78 -5.26 14.21
CA ALA A 83 -2.11 -5.83 13.99
C ALA A 83 -2.19 -6.57 12.64
N VAL A 84 -1.59 -6.03 11.58
CA VAL A 84 -1.48 -6.71 10.28
C VAL A 84 -0.78 -8.06 10.41
N ARG A 85 0.27 -8.15 11.24
CA ARG A 85 1.05 -9.39 11.41
C ARG A 85 0.37 -10.42 12.30
N THR A 86 -0.43 -9.98 13.26
CA THR A 86 -0.97 -10.84 14.32
C THR A 86 -2.46 -11.15 14.17
N LYS A 87 -3.22 -10.33 13.44
CA LYS A 87 -4.68 -10.46 13.31
C LYS A 87 -5.14 -10.93 11.93
N LEU A 88 -4.34 -10.72 10.89
CA LEU A 88 -4.70 -11.16 9.54
C LEU A 88 -4.24 -12.59 9.27
N PRO A 89 -5.12 -13.44 8.70
CA PRO A 89 -4.70 -14.69 8.08
C PRO A 89 -3.72 -14.43 6.93
N ASP A 90 -3.04 -15.49 6.49
CA ASP A 90 -1.88 -15.39 5.60
C ASP A 90 -2.18 -14.66 4.28
N ILE A 91 -3.30 -14.99 3.62
CA ILE A 91 -3.65 -14.44 2.31
C ILE A 91 -3.92 -12.93 2.40
N GLU A 92 -4.74 -12.51 3.37
CA GLU A 92 -5.07 -11.11 3.64
C GLU A 92 -3.82 -10.32 4.09
N ARG A 93 -2.97 -10.95 4.90
CA ARG A 93 -1.70 -10.35 5.34
C ARG A 93 -0.77 -10.12 4.15
N TRP A 94 -0.60 -11.10 3.27
CA TRP A 94 0.21 -10.95 2.06
C TRP A 94 -0.34 -9.85 1.16
N ALA A 95 -1.66 -9.73 0.99
CA ALA A 95 -2.25 -8.62 0.22
C ALA A 95 -1.92 -7.25 0.80
N VAL A 96 -2.00 -7.09 2.12
CA VAL A 96 -1.61 -5.84 2.79
C VAL A 96 -0.11 -5.55 2.62
N LEU A 97 0.76 -6.54 2.82
CA LEU A 97 2.20 -6.38 2.65
C LEU A 97 2.60 -6.11 1.18
N ALA A 98 1.92 -6.73 0.22
CA ALA A 98 2.15 -6.48 -1.21
C ALA A 98 1.72 -5.06 -1.62
N ARG A 99 0.66 -4.53 -1.01
CA ARG A 99 0.13 -3.19 -1.29
C ARG A 99 0.90 -2.07 -0.60
N TYR A 100 1.18 -2.22 0.69
CA TYR A 100 1.73 -1.16 1.54
C TYR A 100 3.18 -1.37 1.92
N GLY A 101 3.74 -2.55 1.65
CA GLY A 101 5.14 -2.86 1.96
C GLY A 101 6.13 -1.93 1.25
N GLN A 102 7.31 -1.85 1.82
CA GLN A 102 8.33 -0.90 1.44
C GLN A 102 8.94 -1.18 0.05
N LEU A 103 9.33 -0.10 -0.62
CA LEU A 103 10.20 -0.12 -1.79
C LEU A 103 11.59 0.31 -1.35
N GLY A 104 12.60 -0.38 -1.87
CA GLY A 104 13.97 0.09 -1.84
C GLY A 104 14.24 0.98 -3.04
N ASP A 105 15.27 1.82 -2.91
CA ASP A 105 15.83 2.55 -4.02
C ASP A 105 17.36 2.44 -4.04
N GLU A 106 17.92 2.31 -5.24
CA GLU A 106 19.35 2.42 -5.48
C GLU A 106 19.62 3.46 -6.55
N ARG A 107 20.81 4.06 -6.53
CA ARG A 107 21.31 4.83 -7.67
C ARG A 107 22.18 3.91 -8.52
N THR A 108 21.85 3.80 -9.81
CA THR A 108 22.70 3.10 -10.76
C THR A 108 24.01 3.88 -10.95
N PRO A 109 25.08 3.26 -11.49
CA PRO A 109 26.33 3.95 -11.80
C PRO A 109 26.14 5.17 -12.72
N GLU A 110 25.08 5.18 -13.53
CA GLU A 110 24.68 6.26 -14.44
C GLU A 110 23.87 7.38 -13.73
N GLY A 111 23.73 7.32 -12.40
CA GLY A 111 23.01 8.31 -11.60
C GLY A 111 21.48 8.18 -11.61
N THR A 112 20.93 7.14 -12.26
CA THR A 112 19.48 6.95 -12.35
C THR A 112 18.95 6.28 -11.08
N LYS A 113 17.84 6.79 -10.53
CA LYS A 113 17.20 6.22 -9.34
C LYS A 113 16.33 5.03 -9.74
N ARG A 114 16.72 3.82 -9.35
CA ARG A 114 15.98 2.57 -9.58
C ARG A 114 15.25 2.15 -8.32
N PHE A 115 13.99 1.77 -8.46
CA PHE A 115 13.18 1.27 -7.34
C PHE A 115 13.00 -0.24 -7.45
N PHE A 116 13.00 -0.92 -6.31
CA PHE A 116 12.78 -2.37 -6.23
C PHE A 116 11.91 -2.72 -5.02
N PHE A 117 11.23 -3.86 -5.08
CA PHE A 117 10.47 -4.35 -3.92
C PHE A 117 11.45 -4.86 -2.87
N LEU A 118 11.32 -4.40 -1.63
CA LEU A 118 12.06 -5.01 -0.52
C LEU A 118 11.59 -6.45 -0.29
N ARG A 119 12.43 -7.24 0.39
CA ARG A 119 12.24 -8.68 0.57
C ARG A 119 10.83 -9.05 1.02
N GLU A 120 10.30 -8.40 2.07
CA GLU A 120 8.97 -8.69 2.61
C GLU A 120 7.86 -8.50 1.58
N ARG A 121 7.94 -7.42 0.79
CA ARG A 121 6.97 -7.13 -0.26
C ARG A 121 7.08 -8.12 -1.42
N ALA A 122 8.31 -8.46 -1.83
CA ALA A 122 8.54 -9.46 -2.87
C ALA A 122 8.05 -10.86 -2.46
N GLU A 123 8.28 -11.27 -1.20
CA GLU A 123 7.78 -12.53 -0.64
C GLU A 123 6.26 -12.56 -0.60
N ALA A 124 5.62 -11.46 -0.20
CA ALA A 124 4.17 -11.34 -0.21
C ALA A 124 3.58 -11.49 -1.62
N ILE A 125 4.19 -10.84 -2.63
CA ILE A 125 3.78 -10.98 -4.03
C ILE A 125 3.88 -12.44 -4.50
N ARG A 126 4.99 -13.12 -4.21
CA ARG A 126 5.19 -14.54 -4.57
C ARG A 126 4.22 -15.48 -3.85
N SER A 127 3.87 -15.16 -2.60
CA SER A 127 2.92 -15.97 -1.84
C SER A 127 1.50 -15.83 -2.40
N LEU A 128 1.12 -14.61 -2.81
CA LEU A 128 -0.15 -14.36 -3.49
C LEU A 128 -0.21 -15.02 -4.87
N SER A 129 0.88 -15.02 -5.64
CA SER A 129 0.90 -15.71 -6.94
C SER A 129 0.73 -17.20 -6.78
N GLY A 130 1.41 -17.81 -5.79
CA GLY A 130 1.26 -19.23 -5.45
C GLY A 130 -0.17 -19.58 -5.03
N TRP A 131 -0.82 -18.71 -4.24
CA TRP A 131 -2.21 -18.87 -3.87
C TRP A 131 -3.19 -18.73 -5.06
N LEU A 132 -2.90 -17.82 -6.01
CA LEU A 132 -3.72 -17.62 -7.20
C LEU A 132 -3.50 -18.70 -8.27
N ALA A 133 -2.31 -19.30 -8.36
CA ALA A 133 -1.91 -20.19 -9.45
C ALA A 133 -2.94 -21.28 -9.79
N PRO A 134 -3.58 -21.97 -8.82
CA PRO A 134 -4.60 -22.98 -9.11
C PRO A 134 -5.87 -22.45 -9.79
N SER A 135 -6.10 -21.12 -9.79
CA SER A 135 -7.26 -20.48 -10.43
C SER A 135 -6.97 -19.99 -11.85
N PHE A 136 -5.72 -20.10 -12.32
CA PHE A 136 -5.25 -19.54 -13.59
C PHE A 136 -4.44 -20.58 -14.39
N ASP A 137 -5.11 -21.67 -14.75
CA ASP A 137 -4.54 -22.70 -15.61
C ASP A 137 -4.01 -22.09 -16.93
N GLY A 138 -2.77 -22.44 -17.28
CA GLY A 138 -2.10 -21.94 -18.48
C GLY A 138 -1.33 -20.63 -18.31
N ILE A 139 -1.28 -20.06 -17.11
CA ILE A 139 -0.37 -18.95 -16.78
C ILE A 139 0.69 -19.46 -15.82
N SER A 140 1.96 -19.30 -16.17
CA SER A 140 3.06 -19.72 -15.30
C SER A 140 3.08 -18.87 -14.01
N THR A 141 3.53 -19.45 -12.91
CA THR A 141 3.65 -18.73 -11.62
C THR A 141 4.52 -17.48 -11.74
N LEU A 142 5.59 -17.53 -12.56
CA LEU A 142 6.44 -16.36 -12.83
C LEU A 142 5.70 -15.26 -13.60
N ALA A 143 4.84 -15.62 -14.55
CA ALA A 143 3.99 -14.64 -15.22
C ALA A 143 2.98 -14.03 -14.23
N LEU A 144 2.41 -14.81 -13.31
CA LEU A 144 1.55 -14.32 -12.23
C LEU A 144 2.31 -13.39 -11.27
N ASP A 145 3.56 -13.70 -10.91
CA ASP A 145 4.44 -12.81 -10.13
C ASP A 145 4.58 -11.45 -10.82
N CYS A 146 4.90 -11.45 -12.12
CA CYS A 146 5.04 -10.21 -12.88
C CYS A 146 3.72 -9.44 -13.02
N MET A 147 2.59 -10.14 -13.13
CA MET A 147 1.26 -9.53 -13.17
C MET A 147 0.89 -8.90 -11.82
N LEU A 148 1.13 -9.58 -10.70
CA LEU A 148 0.89 -8.98 -9.37
C LEU A 148 1.86 -7.85 -9.08
N ALA A 149 3.15 -8.01 -9.43
CA ALA A 149 4.13 -6.95 -9.36
C ALA A 149 3.69 -5.73 -10.19
N ARG A 150 3.11 -5.94 -11.38
CA ARG A 150 2.54 -4.87 -12.21
C ARG A 150 1.45 -4.11 -11.45
N ARG A 151 0.49 -4.79 -10.82
CA ARG A 151 -0.59 -4.14 -10.05
C ARG A 151 -0.05 -3.23 -8.94
N TYR A 152 1.02 -3.67 -8.28
CA TYR A 152 1.58 -3.01 -7.12
C TYR A 152 2.72 -2.03 -7.45
N ALA A 153 3.23 -2.07 -8.68
CA ALA A 153 4.25 -1.17 -9.15
C ALA A 153 3.70 0.25 -9.36
N ASN A 154 4.53 1.24 -9.07
CA ASN A 154 4.27 2.59 -9.55
C ASN A 154 4.53 2.60 -11.07
N HIS A 155 3.48 2.64 -11.87
CA HIS A 155 3.56 2.63 -13.34
C HIS A 155 4.36 3.80 -13.94
N ALA A 156 4.60 4.88 -13.17
CA ALA A 156 5.51 5.94 -13.59
C ALA A 156 7.00 5.57 -13.49
N ARG A 157 7.33 4.42 -12.87
CA ARG A 157 8.70 3.99 -12.54
C ARG A 157 9.04 2.57 -12.97
N VAL A 158 8.04 1.71 -13.17
CA VAL A 158 8.23 0.33 -13.64
C VAL A 158 7.14 0.00 -14.66
N GLU A 159 7.54 -0.12 -15.92
CA GLU A 159 6.64 -0.51 -17.02
C GLU A 159 6.77 -2.01 -17.27
N ILE A 160 5.91 -2.80 -16.65
CA ILE A 160 5.69 -4.20 -17.04
C ILE A 160 4.56 -4.15 -18.06
N SER A 161 4.78 -4.38 -19.36
CA SER A 161 3.70 -4.39 -20.36
C SER A 161 3.15 -5.80 -20.60
N PHE A 162 1.87 -5.94 -20.99
CA PHE A 162 1.31 -7.25 -21.39
C PHE A 162 1.97 -7.81 -22.65
N ARG A 163 2.56 -6.95 -23.49
CA ARG A 163 3.33 -7.37 -24.66
C ARG A 163 4.65 -8.01 -24.24
N ASP A 164 5.32 -7.45 -23.24
CA ASP A 164 6.56 -8.01 -22.69
C ASP A 164 6.28 -9.35 -21.99
N LEU A 165 5.16 -9.45 -21.27
CA LEU A 165 4.70 -10.73 -20.70
C LEU A 165 4.49 -11.78 -21.80
N ALA A 166 3.78 -11.42 -22.88
CA ALA A 166 3.58 -12.32 -24.02
C ALA A 166 4.89 -12.74 -24.70
N LYS A 167 5.84 -11.81 -24.84
CA LYS A 167 7.17 -12.09 -25.40
C LYS A 167 8.00 -13.02 -24.49
N SER A 168 7.88 -12.85 -23.18
CA SER A 168 8.73 -13.55 -22.19
C SER A 168 8.16 -14.92 -21.79
N PHE A 169 6.84 -15.06 -21.77
CA PHE A 169 6.15 -16.24 -21.27
C PHE A 169 5.26 -16.94 -22.31
N GLY A 170 5.22 -16.44 -23.55
CA GLY A 170 4.36 -16.95 -24.62
C GLY A 170 2.91 -16.49 -24.49
N ALA A 171 1.99 -17.07 -25.26
CA ALA A 171 0.58 -16.69 -25.34
C ALA A 171 0.29 -15.27 -25.88
N ASN A 172 -0.99 -14.98 -26.13
CA ASN A 172 -1.43 -13.69 -26.63
C ASN A 172 -1.46 -12.64 -25.51
N HIS A 173 -1.00 -11.41 -25.76
CA HIS A 173 -1.10 -10.29 -24.81
C HIS A 173 -2.53 -10.06 -24.27
N MET A 174 -3.57 -10.36 -25.07
CA MET A 174 -4.97 -10.29 -24.64
C MET A 174 -5.32 -11.35 -23.59
N THR A 175 -4.65 -12.51 -23.60
CA THR A 175 -4.80 -13.54 -22.55
C THR A 175 -4.34 -12.99 -21.21
N TYR A 176 -3.16 -12.36 -21.16
CA TYR A 176 -2.66 -11.73 -19.93
C TYR A 176 -3.54 -10.58 -19.48
N LYS A 177 -4.03 -9.74 -20.40
CA LYS A 177 -4.95 -8.65 -20.05
C LYS A 177 -6.21 -9.19 -19.36
N ARG A 178 -6.89 -10.17 -19.96
CA ARG A 178 -8.12 -10.77 -19.38
C ARG A 178 -7.85 -11.45 -18.05
N ALA A 179 -6.73 -12.12 -17.91
CA ALA A 179 -6.34 -12.74 -16.64
C ALA A 179 -6.03 -11.68 -15.59
N PHE A 180 -5.39 -10.57 -15.96
CA PHE A 180 -5.09 -9.46 -15.07
C PHE A 180 -6.38 -8.85 -14.50
N ASP A 181 -7.40 -8.61 -15.32
CA ASP A 181 -8.69 -8.08 -14.86
C ASP A 181 -9.32 -8.99 -13.77
N LYS A 182 -9.23 -10.31 -13.93
CA LYS A 182 -9.69 -11.29 -12.93
C LYS A 182 -8.83 -11.30 -11.67
N ILE A 183 -7.51 -11.21 -11.81
CA ILE A 183 -6.57 -11.10 -10.69
C ILE A 183 -6.88 -9.83 -9.89
N GLU A 184 -7.13 -8.71 -10.57
CA GLU A 184 -7.43 -7.44 -9.92
C GLU A 184 -8.69 -7.50 -9.07
N ALA A 185 -9.75 -8.11 -9.60
CA ALA A 185 -11.00 -8.31 -8.87
C ALA A 185 -10.75 -9.19 -7.64
N ARG A 186 -10.07 -10.33 -7.81
CA ARG A 186 -9.80 -11.28 -6.73
C ARG A 186 -8.94 -10.69 -5.61
N ILE A 187 -7.90 -9.94 -5.98
CA ILE A 187 -7.03 -9.27 -5.01
C ILE A 187 -7.78 -8.15 -4.29
N ARG A 188 -8.65 -7.40 -4.98
CA ARG A 188 -9.49 -6.37 -4.33
C ARG A 188 -10.42 -6.99 -3.27
N GLU A 189 -10.99 -8.17 -3.52
CA GLU A 189 -11.78 -8.89 -2.52
C GLU A 189 -10.96 -9.22 -1.27
N VAL A 190 -9.74 -9.72 -1.45
CA VAL A 190 -8.82 -10.03 -0.35
C VAL A 190 -8.44 -8.77 0.43
N GLU A 191 -8.12 -7.68 -0.26
CA GLU A 191 -7.80 -6.39 0.36
C GLU A 191 -8.99 -5.83 1.16
N ASN A 192 -10.21 -5.94 0.64
CA ASN A 192 -11.42 -5.54 1.33
C ASN A 192 -11.68 -6.39 2.58
N ARG A 193 -11.44 -7.70 2.49
CA ARG A 193 -11.58 -8.59 3.64
C ARG A 193 -10.53 -8.28 4.72
N ALA A 194 -9.29 -8.01 4.33
CA ALA A 194 -8.24 -7.58 5.25
C ALA A 194 -8.67 -6.31 6.01
N ALA A 195 -9.22 -5.32 5.29
CA ALA A 195 -9.76 -4.12 5.90
C ALA A 195 -10.92 -4.44 6.87
N GLY A 196 -11.86 -5.29 6.46
CA GLY A 196 -12.99 -5.71 7.30
C GLY A 196 -12.59 -6.45 8.59
N ILE A 197 -11.50 -7.23 8.57
CA ILE A 197 -10.98 -7.90 9.77
C ILE A 197 -10.32 -6.89 10.73
N LEU A 198 -9.61 -5.88 10.19
CA LEU A 198 -8.89 -4.90 11.00
C LEU A 198 -9.76 -3.76 11.53
N THR A 199 -10.81 -3.37 10.79
CA THR A 199 -11.69 -2.25 11.17
C THR A 199 -12.23 -2.38 12.59
N PRO A 200 -12.86 -3.49 13.03
CA PRO A 200 -13.39 -3.61 14.39
C PRO A 200 -12.33 -3.44 15.47
N TYR A 201 -11.12 -3.95 15.21
CA TYR A 201 -9.99 -3.81 16.14
C TYR A 201 -9.50 -2.36 16.23
N PHE A 202 -9.42 -1.66 15.10
CA PHE A 202 -9.03 -0.26 15.06
C PHE A 202 -10.10 0.66 15.68
N GLU A 203 -11.38 0.34 15.54
CA GLU A 203 -12.47 1.06 16.22
C GLU A 203 -12.41 0.84 17.73
N ALA A 204 -12.23 -0.40 18.18
CA ALA A 204 -12.15 -0.75 19.60
C ALA A 204 -10.95 -0.12 20.31
N THR A 205 -9.86 0.15 19.58
CA THR A 205 -8.64 0.78 20.11
C THR A 205 -8.62 2.30 19.96
N GLY A 206 -9.66 2.90 19.38
CA GLY A 206 -9.73 4.35 19.12
C GLY A 206 -8.78 4.84 18.03
N LEU A 207 -8.16 3.93 17.27
CA LEU A 207 -7.31 4.26 16.12
C LEU A 207 -8.12 4.84 14.97
N ILE A 208 -9.35 4.36 14.76
CA ILE A 208 -10.30 4.92 13.81
C ILE A 208 -11.62 5.29 14.47
N GLY A 209 -12.32 6.27 13.91
CA GLY A 209 -13.62 6.69 14.41
C GLY A 209 -14.66 5.61 14.15
N GLN A 210 -15.55 5.37 15.11
CA GLN A 210 -16.66 4.45 14.91
C GLN A 210 -17.56 4.96 13.79
N GLN A 211 -17.74 4.16 12.73
CA GLN A 211 -18.77 4.48 11.75
C GLN A 211 -20.13 4.32 12.43
N GLN A 212 -20.82 5.44 12.70
CA GLN A 212 -22.23 5.40 13.08
C GLN A 212 -23.01 4.79 11.91
N SER A 213 -23.34 3.51 12.03
CA SER A 213 -24.29 2.84 11.15
C SER A 213 -25.67 3.45 11.40
N HIS A 214 -26.06 4.44 10.59
CA HIS A 214 -27.46 4.81 10.48
C HIS A 214 -28.23 3.61 9.93
N ALA A 215 -29.11 3.08 10.77
CA ALA A 215 -30.16 2.12 10.42
C ALA A 215 -31.17 2.74 9.45
#